data_AF-A0A9Q6N7W9-F1
#
_entry.id   AF-A0A9Q6N7W9-F1
#
_cell.length_a   1.000
_cell.length_b   1.000
_cell.length_c   1.000
_cell.angle_alpha   90.00
_cell.angle_beta   90.00
_cell.angle_gamma   90.00
#
_symmetry.space_group_name_H-M   'P 1'
#
loop_
_entity.id
_entity.type
_entity.pdbx_description
1 polymer ?
#
loop_
_entity_poly.entity_id
_entity_poly.type
_entity_poly.pdbx_seq_one_letter_code
_entity_poly.pdbx_strand_id
1 'polypeptide(L)'
;MVRIPPFSRVFEVLCQGVGLVTAVADGFSGLKSYEGKQKLFLRESNGVKQGLQPDLLMYLVHDDKALTAALGRYLEQYEHVFSVLRWYPIITYQSYEAGIARFLDTWVLPQLAVLLRRLNGKLSARTPLYHFEAILTRYEATDMRASSVKHYVKSLVPKTVDAPDFIYALEKISDRSHKKISTINAEVEGLRAEISSSKLTAAEQQELLETIRCAYTAATALSRFSAMYSAARMDSKATLVERFRHHYAAVGEGPEPGHLLASHLKLFDEFIASGLPYVSENIHFKYIFATFSQQIDSISVEGFEPLYQLLLATEAEPRDCLAIERAFSVLEQHPDYRLFEAFALQLRALMALEAGSTGQALELYRKLLPYSKKQQLGYVGFYAASHAIALEVMQEMPLPYGYQNPLINYRIESELQVNELHVALPTVFTLWGALPDWPAPLRAVFSSIREFNVNMSELPRISLENYCNPLKRLNGFMGEFFRLLASGGDEARFRKLICKVIKGKDRVRSVMSIHTVTPYEALRDESLYAQTLFGDIELYFLLNPHLRSYYELPDTQKKFILKALSPNLYQRDSQKAD
;
A
#
# COMPACT_ATOMS: atom_id res chain seq x y z
N MET A 1 2.54 -17.36 13.82
CA MET A 1 2.13 -15.98 14.08
C MET A 1 1.41 -15.47 12.84
N VAL A 2 0.27 -14.81 13.03
CA VAL A 2 -0.68 -14.41 11.98
C VAL A 2 -0.29 -13.05 11.36
N ARG A 3 -0.51 -12.89 10.06
CA ARG A 3 -0.47 -11.57 9.38
C ARG A 3 -1.36 -11.54 8.14
N ILE A 4 -2.00 -10.40 7.90
CA ILE A 4 -2.79 -10.15 6.68
C ILE A 4 -1.82 -9.78 5.54
N PRO A 5 -1.95 -10.40 4.35
CA PRO A 5 -1.07 -10.12 3.21
C PRO A 5 -1.25 -8.67 2.73
N PRO A 6 -0.21 -8.02 2.17
CA PRO A 6 -0.36 -6.71 1.54
C PRO A 6 -1.25 -6.84 0.32
N PHE A 7 -1.98 -5.77 -0.02
CA PHE A 7 -2.88 -5.78 -1.18
C PHE A 7 -2.15 -6.18 -2.47
N SER A 8 -0.91 -5.69 -2.67
CA SER A 8 -0.07 -6.08 -3.81
C SER A 8 0.11 -7.59 -3.97
N ARG A 9 0.21 -8.34 -2.85
CA ARG A 9 0.31 -9.80 -2.87
C ARG A 9 -1.02 -10.46 -3.20
N VAL A 10 -2.13 -9.92 -2.69
CA VAL A 10 -3.47 -10.41 -3.04
C VAL A 10 -3.75 -10.18 -4.52
N PHE A 11 -3.42 -8.99 -5.00
CA PHE A 11 -3.54 -8.61 -6.41
C PHE A 11 -2.65 -9.48 -7.30
N GLU A 12 -1.41 -9.78 -6.89
CA GLU A 12 -0.54 -10.74 -7.58
C GLU A 12 -1.20 -12.11 -7.71
N VAL A 13 -1.80 -12.62 -6.64
CA VAL A 13 -2.50 -13.90 -6.63
C VAL A 13 -3.69 -13.89 -7.60
N LEU A 14 -4.43 -12.79 -7.68
CA LEU A 14 -5.50 -12.65 -8.68
C LEU A 14 -4.94 -12.75 -10.11
N CYS A 15 -3.85 -12.04 -10.40
CA CYS A 15 -3.16 -12.11 -11.69
C CYS A 15 -2.60 -13.52 -12.00
N GLN A 16 -2.05 -14.23 -11.00
CA GLN A 16 -1.60 -15.61 -11.14
C GLN A 16 -2.78 -16.55 -11.44
N GLY A 17 -3.91 -16.35 -10.75
CA GLY A 17 -5.13 -17.11 -10.96
C GLY A 17 -5.65 -17.01 -12.40
N VAL A 18 -5.68 -15.82 -12.98
CA VAL A 18 -6.08 -15.66 -14.40
C VAL A 18 -4.97 -16.00 -15.39
N GLY A 19 -3.73 -16.21 -14.93
CA GLY A 19 -2.59 -16.60 -15.77
C GLY A 19 -1.88 -15.43 -16.45
N LEU A 20 -2.01 -14.23 -15.90
CA LEU A 20 -1.25 -13.02 -16.27
C LEU A 20 0.18 -13.07 -15.75
N VAL A 21 0.35 -13.55 -14.51
CA VAL A 21 1.65 -13.75 -13.88
C VAL A 21 1.89 -15.25 -13.77
N THR A 22 2.98 -15.75 -14.38
CA THR A 22 3.25 -17.20 -14.42
C THR A 22 4.42 -17.62 -13.55
N ALA A 23 5.26 -16.68 -13.12
CA ALA A 23 6.36 -16.91 -12.21
C ALA A 23 6.45 -15.78 -11.17
N VAL A 24 7.00 -16.09 -10.00
CA VAL A 24 7.26 -15.12 -8.91
C VAL A 24 8.14 -13.96 -9.37
N ALA A 25 9.10 -14.23 -10.28
CA ALA A 25 9.98 -13.20 -10.84
C ALA A 25 9.23 -12.16 -11.68
N ASP A 26 8.06 -12.52 -12.24
CA ASP A 26 7.24 -11.65 -13.07
C ASP A 26 6.19 -10.90 -12.24
N GLY A 27 6.09 -11.19 -10.94
CA GLY A 27 5.10 -10.62 -10.02
C GLY A 27 5.69 -9.58 -9.06
N PHE A 28 4.82 -8.95 -8.27
CA PHE A 28 5.20 -7.95 -7.27
C PHE A 28 6.21 -8.48 -6.26
N SER A 29 6.08 -9.74 -5.87
CA SER A 29 6.95 -10.43 -4.92
C SER A 29 8.39 -10.57 -5.40
N GLY A 30 8.64 -10.60 -6.71
CA GLY A 30 9.99 -10.60 -7.30
C GLY A 30 10.67 -9.23 -7.31
N LEU A 31 9.92 -8.14 -7.12
CA LEU A 31 10.42 -6.78 -7.26
C LEU A 31 10.93 -6.21 -5.93
N LYS A 32 12.17 -5.71 -5.95
CA LYS A 32 12.87 -5.17 -4.77
C LYS A 32 12.53 -3.70 -4.46
N SER A 33 12.00 -2.95 -5.41
CA SER A 33 11.65 -1.53 -5.24
C SER A 33 10.15 -1.29 -5.46
N TYR A 34 9.60 -0.37 -4.67
CA TYR A 34 8.20 0.05 -4.81
C TYR A 34 7.93 0.70 -6.17
N GLU A 35 8.88 1.46 -6.73
CA GLU A 35 8.75 2.04 -8.07
C GLU A 35 8.59 0.96 -9.15
N GLY A 36 9.34 -0.15 -9.04
CA GLY A 36 9.16 -1.30 -9.91
C GLY A 36 7.77 -1.90 -9.78
N LYS A 37 7.29 -2.05 -8.53
CA LYS A 37 5.93 -2.54 -8.25
C LYS A 37 4.86 -1.63 -8.87
N GLN A 38 4.99 -0.31 -8.74
CA GLN A 38 4.05 0.65 -9.35
C GLN A 38 4.04 0.53 -10.88
N LYS A 39 5.21 0.49 -11.52
CA LYS A 39 5.30 0.32 -12.98
C LYS A 39 4.68 -0.98 -13.48
N LEU A 40 4.77 -2.05 -12.69
CA LEU A 40 4.13 -3.33 -12.99
C LEU A 40 2.61 -3.27 -12.78
N PHE A 41 2.14 -2.58 -11.74
CA PHE A 41 0.72 -2.40 -11.45
C PHE A 41 0.01 -1.61 -12.55
N LEU A 42 0.51 -0.40 -12.81
CA LEU A 42 -0.05 0.54 -13.79
C LEU A 42 1.02 1.53 -14.25
N ARG A 43 1.10 1.73 -15.56
CA ARG A 43 1.83 2.82 -16.20
C ARG A 43 0.94 3.46 -17.26
N GLU A 44 1.01 4.78 -17.38
CA GLU A 44 0.35 5.50 -18.45
C GLU A 44 1.41 6.15 -19.35
N SER A 45 1.32 5.87 -20.65
CA SER A 45 2.24 6.43 -21.66
C SER A 45 1.43 6.85 -22.87
N ASN A 46 1.51 8.13 -23.25
CA ASN A 46 0.76 8.70 -24.38
C ASN A 46 -0.77 8.43 -24.32
N GLY A 47 -1.35 8.49 -23.11
CA GLY A 47 -2.77 8.21 -22.88
C GLY A 47 -3.15 6.72 -22.89
N VAL A 48 -2.18 5.81 -23.05
CA VAL A 48 -2.41 4.36 -23.01
C VAL A 48 -2.03 3.82 -21.63
N LYS A 49 -3.02 3.28 -20.92
CA LYS A 49 -2.83 2.56 -19.66
C LYS A 49 -2.34 1.14 -19.93
N GLN A 50 -1.23 0.77 -19.32
CA GLN A 50 -0.60 -0.55 -19.43
C GLN A 50 -0.25 -1.06 -18.03
N GLY A 51 -0.14 -2.38 -17.85
CA GLY A 51 0.21 -3.00 -16.57
C GLY A 51 -0.82 -4.04 -16.14
N LEU A 52 -0.58 -4.68 -14.99
CA LEU A 52 -1.39 -5.80 -14.53
C LEU A 52 -2.84 -5.41 -14.18
N GLN A 53 -3.09 -4.17 -13.73
CA GLN A 53 -4.45 -3.70 -13.42
C GLN A 53 -5.35 -3.61 -14.66
N PRO A 54 -5.01 -2.82 -15.71
CA PRO A 54 -5.85 -2.76 -16.91
C PRO A 54 -5.97 -4.14 -17.59
N ASP A 55 -4.90 -4.95 -17.59
CA ASP A 55 -4.94 -6.29 -18.15
C ASP A 55 -5.93 -7.18 -17.37
N LEU A 56 -5.85 -7.22 -16.04
CA LEU A 56 -6.77 -8.00 -15.20
C LEU A 56 -8.23 -7.58 -15.42
N LEU A 57 -8.51 -6.28 -15.45
CA LEU A 57 -9.86 -5.77 -15.68
C LEU A 57 -10.38 -6.20 -17.06
N MET A 58 -9.59 -6.00 -18.13
CA MET A 58 -9.94 -6.46 -19.47
C MET A 58 -10.21 -7.97 -19.50
N TYR A 59 -9.47 -8.78 -18.74
CA TYR A 59 -9.76 -10.20 -18.66
C TYR A 59 -11.05 -10.52 -17.89
N LEU A 60 -11.36 -9.83 -16.80
CA LEU A 60 -12.54 -10.15 -15.99
C LEU A 60 -13.86 -9.73 -16.64
N VAL A 61 -13.86 -8.65 -17.43
CA VAL A 61 -15.09 -8.03 -17.96
C VAL A 61 -15.10 -7.81 -19.46
N HIS A 62 -14.01 -8.18 -20.15
CA HIS A 62 -13.85 -7.96 -21.58
C HIS A 62 -14.01 -6.47 -21.94
N ASP A 63 -14.88 -6.15 -22.91
CA ASP A 63 -15.02 -4.80 -23.45
C ASP A 63 -16.12 -3.97 -22.74
N ASP A 64 -16.68 -4.47 -21.63
CA ASP A 64 -17.66 -3.74 -20.84
C ASP A 64 -17.00 -2.61 -20.05
N LYS A 65 -17.06 -1.39 -20.59
CA LYS A 65 -16.48 -0.19 -19.98
C LYS A 65 -17.13 0.18 -18.65
N ALA A 66 -18.44 -0.02 -18.49
CA ALA A 66 -19.15 0.33 -17.26
C ALA A 66 -18.74 -0.62 -16.12
N LEU A 67 -18.67 -1.92 -16.42
CA LEU A 67 -18.22 -2.93 -15.48
C LEU A 67 -16.72 -2.81 -15.19
N THR A 68 -15.91 -2.43 -16.18
CA THR A 68 -14.47 -2.10 -16.00
C THR A 68 -14.31 -0.98 -14.98
N ALA A 69 -15.02 0.13 -15.16
CA ALA A 69 -14.96 1.27 -14.24
C ALA A 69 -15.49 0.91 -12.84
N ALA A 70 -16.52 0.08 -12.75
CA ALA A 70 -17.04 -0.40 -11.46
C ALA A 70 -16.01 -1.30 -10.74
N LEU A 71 -15.44 -2.29 -11.41
CA LEU A 71 -14.41 -3.17 -10.84
C LEU A 71 -13.12 -2.44 -10.49
N GLY A 72 -12.70 -1.47 -11.29
CA GLY A 72 -11.55 -0.61 -10.97
C GLY A 72 -11.75 0.08 -9.61
N ARG A 73 -12.91 0.71 -9.42
CA ARG A 73 -13.28 1.34 -8.13
C ARG A 73 -13.35 0.33 -6.99
N TYR A 74 -13.86 -0.89 -7.22
CA TYR A 74 -13.86 -1.92 -6.17
C TYR A 74 -12.45 -2.34 -5.77
N LEU A 75 -11.52 -2.49 -6.72
CA LEU A 75 -10.13 -2.83 -6.40
C LEU A 75 -9.47 -1.75 -5.55
N GLU A 76 -9.70 -0.48 -5.87
CA GLU A 76 -9.23 0.67 -5.06
C GLU A 76 -9.84 0.65 -3.65
N GLN A 77 -11.14 0.38 -3.54
CA GLN A 77 -11.81 0.23 -2.23
C GLN A 77 -11.22 -0.92 -1.42
N TYR A 78 -10.96 -2.07 -2.05
CA TYR A 78 -10.34 -3.20 -1.37
C TYR A 78 -8.91 -2.87 -0.92
N GLU A 79 -8.12 -2.16 -1.72
CA GLU A 79 -6.79 -1.73 -1.30
C GLU A 79 -6.86 -0.89 -0.02
N HIS A 80 -7.81 0.05 0.04
CA HIS A 80 -8.04 0.86 1.22
C HIS A 80 -8.45 0.02 2.43
N VAL A 81 -9.40 -0.92 2.28
CA VAL A 81 -9.77 -1.85 3.35
C VAL A 81 -8.58 -2.66 3.86
N PHE A 82 -7.77 -3.20 2.96
CA PHE A 82 -6.58 -3.96 3.34
C PHE A 82 -5.56 -3.09 4.08
N SER A 83 -5.43 -1.81 3.73
CA SER A 83 -4.58 -0.87 4.45
C SER A 83 -5.07 -0.66 5.90
N VAL A 84 -6.38 -0.50 6.11
CA VAL A 84 -6.99 -0.38 7.45
C VAL A 84 -6.75 -1.65 8.26
N LEU A 85 -7.00 -2.83 7.68
CA LEU A 85 -6.81 -4.09 8.39
C LEU A 85 -5.35 -4.36 8.77
N ARG A 86 -4.41 -3.91 7.94
CA ARG A 86 -2.98 -4.05 8.20
C ARG A 86 -2.45 -3.02 9.19
N TRP A 87 -3.16 -1.91 9.40
CA TRP A 87 -2.78 -0.87 10.36
C TRP A 87 -2.81 -1.36 11.81
N TYR A 88 -3.69 -2.32 12.13
CA TYR A 88 -3.80 -2.86 13.50
C TYR A 88 -2.78 -3.97 13.75
N PRO A 89 -2.07 -3.99 14.89
CA PRO A 89 -1.23 -5.11 15.27
C PRO A 89 -2.06 -6.38 15.51
N ILE A 90 -1.50 -7.55 15.23
CA ILE A 90 -2.10 -8.85 15.58
C ILE A 90 -1.09 -9.66 16.37
N ILE A 91 -1.41 -9.93 17.63
CA ILE A 91 -0.57 -10.67 18.57
C ILE A 91 -1.25 -12.00 18.87
N THR A 92 -0.65 -13.12 18.47
CA THR A 92 -1.27 -14.45 18.60
C THR A 92 -0.25 -15.59 18.47
N TYR A 93 -0.51 -16.71 19.14
CA TYR A 93 0.21 -17.97 18.96
C TYR A 93 -0.12 -18.68 17.64
N GLN A 94 -1.24 -18.34 17.02
CA GLN A 94 -1.72 -19.03 15.83
C GLN A 94 -0.71 -18.93 14.68
N SER A 95 -0.57 -20.00 13.91
CA SER A 95 0.35 -20.05 12.76
C SER A 95 -0.07 -19.07 11.66
N TYR A 96 0.84 -18.77 10.74
CA TYR A 96 0.50 -17.91 9.61
C TYR A 96 -0.58 -18.56 8.74
N GLU A 97 -0.49 -19.87 8.55
CA GLU A 97 -1.40 -20.71 7.79
C GLU A 97 -2.81 -20.66 8.38
N ALA A 98 -2.93 -20.83 9.71
CA ALA A 98 -4.21 -20.71 10.41
C ALA A 98 -4.81 -19.31 10.25
N GLY A 99 -3.98 -18.26 10.38
CA GLY A 99 -4.40 -16.89 10.17
C GLY A 99 -4.92 -16.61 8.76
N ILE A 100 -4.22 -17.09 7.73
CA ILE A 100 -4.65 -16.95 6.33
C ILE A 100 -5.94 -17.71 6.08
N ALA A 101 -6.09 -18.94 6.59
CA ALA A 101 -7.33 -19.70 6.46
C ALA A 101 -8.52 -18.93 7.08
N ARG A 102 -8.36 -18.40 8.29
CA ARG A 102 -9.40 -17.59 8.96
C ARG A 102 -9.68 -16.28 8.23
N PHE A 103 -8.65 -15.64 7.69
CA PHE A 103 -8.79 -14.43 6.89
C PHE A 103 -9.58 -14.69 5.61
N LEU A 104 -9.29 -15.79 4.89
CA LEU A 104 -10.03 -16.16 3.70
C LEU A 104 -11.52 -16.44 4.01
N ASP A 105 -11.79 -17.19 5.08
CA ASP A 105 -13.15 -17.59 5.44
C ASP A 105 -13.98 -16.45 6.06
N THR A 106 -13.36 -15.56 6.85
CA THR A 106 -14.07 -14.49 7.57
C THR A 106 -14.13 -13.20 6.78
N TRP A 107 -13.09 -12.88 6.02
CA TRP A 107 -13.02 -11.65 5.24
C TRP A 107 -13.31 -11.90 3.76
N VAL A 108 -12.49 -12.71 3.09
CA VAL A 108 -12.46 -12.69 1.61
C VAL A 108 -13.68 -13.35 0.97
N LEU A 109 -14.03 -14.57 1.38
CA LEU A 109 -15.13 -15.33 0.76
C LEU A 109 -16.51 -14.70 0.96
N PRO A 110 -16.87 -14.20 2.15
CA PRO A 110 -18.13 -13.48 2.33
C PRO A 110 -18.23 -12.28 1.39
N GLN A 111 -17.16 -11.47 1.28
CA GLN A 111 -17.14 -10.29 0.40
C GLN A 111 -17.32 -10.68 -1.07
N LEU A 112 -16.65 -11.73 -1.53
CA LEU A 112 -16.84 -12.24 -2.90
C LEU A 112 -18.28 -12.72 -3.14
N ALA A 113 -18.90 -13.38 -2.15
CA ALA A 113 -20.27 -13.85 -2.25
C ALA A 113 -21.27 -12.69 -2.38
N VAL A 114 -21.10 -11.63 -1.58
CA VAL A 114 -21.90 -10.39 -1.69
C VAL A 114 -21.75 -9.76 -3.06
N LEU A 115 -20.51 -9.58 -3.52
CA LEU A 115 -20.22 -8.97 -4.81
C LEU A 115 -20.90 -9.74 -5.94
N LEU A 116 -20.70 -11.06 -6.01
CA LEU A 116 -21.32 -11.89 -7.05
C LEU A 116 -22.84 -11.87 -6.98
N ARG A 117 -23.44 -11.88 -5.78
CA ARG A 117 -24.90 -11.78 -5.63
C ARG A 117 -25.44 -10.47 -6.18
N ARG A 118 -24.76 -9.34 -5.98
CA ARG A 118 -25.17 -8.02 -6.49
C ARG A 118 -25.03 -7.88 -8.00
N LEU A 119 -24.11 -8.66 -8.58
CA LEU A 119 -23.89 -8.74 -10.01
C LEU A 119 -24.77 -9.80 -10.69
N ASN A 120 -25.44 -10.67 -9.91
CA ASN A 120 -26.32 -11.70 -10.44
C ASN A 120 -27.37 -11.10 -11.38
N GLY A 121 -27.51 -11.70 -12.56
CA GLY A 121 -28.42 -11.27 -13.61
C GLY A 121 -27.97 -10.03 -14.41
N LYS A 122 -26.83 -9.41 -14.04
CA LYS A 122 -26.27 -8.24 -14.76
C LYS A 122 -25.08 -8.59 -15.65
N LEU A 123 -24.51 -9.79 -15.49
CA LEU A 123 -23.32 -10.22 -16.21
C LEU A 123 -23.70 -10.95 -17.50
N SER A 124 -23.03 -10.60 -18.60
CA SER A 124 -23.15 -11.31 -19.88
C SER A 124 -22.34 -12.60 -19.87
N ALA A 125 -22.81 -13.64 -20.56
CA ALA A 125 -22.06 -14.88 -20.81
C ALA A 125 -20.71 -14.65 -21.53
N ARG A 126 -20.51 -13.46 -22.11
CA ARG A 126 -19.24 -13.05 -22.71
C ARG A 126 -18.23 -12.49 -21.71
N THR A 127 -18.48 -12.65 -20.41
CA THR A 127 -17.56 -12.21 -19.33
C THR A 127 -17.13 -13.39 -18.47
N PRO A 128 -15.85 -13.49 -18.06
CA PRO A 128 -15.44 -14.53 -17.12
C PRO A 128 -16.16 -14.46 -15.77
N LEU A 129 -16.55 -13.28 -15.30
CA LEU A 129 -17.32 -13.13 -14.06
C LEU A 129 -18.67 -13.84 -14.08
N TYR A 130 -19.36 -13.86 -15.22
CA TYR A 130 -20.59 -14.65 -15.37
C TYR A 130 -20.32 -16.14 -15.13
N HIS A 131 -19.24 -16.66 -15.70
CA HIS A 131 -18.85 -18.05 -15.55
C HIS A 131 -18.31 -18.37 -14.16
N PHE A 132 -17.62 -17.44 -13.49
CA PHE A 132 -17.24 -17.58 -12.09
C PHE A 132 -18.47 -17.84 -11.21
N GLU A 133 -19.51 -17.01 -11.35
CA GLU A 133 -20.77 -17.22 -10.61
C GLU A 133 -21.43 -18.55 -10.98
N ALA A 134 -21.57 -18.85 -12.27
CA ALA A 134 -22.22 -20.07 -12.75
C ALA A 134 -21.54 -21.33 -12.19
N ILE A 135 -20.21 -21.38 -12.21
CA ILE A 135 -19.43 -22.50 -11.69
C ILE A 135 -19.56 -22.58 -10.16
N LEU A 136 -19.40 -21.45 -9.47
CA LEU A 136 -19.42 -21.44 -8.00
C LEU A 136 -20.81 -21.76 -7.43
N THR A 137 -21.89 -21.41 -8.12
CA THR A 137 -23.26 -21.47 -7.56
C THR A 137 -24.14 -22.55 -8.16
N ARG A 138 -24.01 -22.85 -9.47
CA ARG A 138 -24.96 -23.72 -10.20
C ARG A 138 -24.35 -25.03 -10.65
N TYR A 139 -23.03 -25.09 -10.83
CA TYR A 139 -22.36 -26.27 -11.34
C TYR A 139 -22.24 -27.36 -10.27
N GLU A 140 -22.51 -28.62 -10.61
CA GLU A 140 -22.64 -29.70 -9.61
C GLU A 140 -21.34 -29.99 -8.85
N ALA A 141 -20.17 -29.73 -9.45
CA ALA A 141 -18.91 -30.04 -8.82
C ALA A 141 -18.69 -29.23 -7.53
N THR A 142 -18.31 -29.91 -6.46
CA THR A 142 -17.87 -29.31 -5.19
C THR A 142 -16.37 -29.04 -5.18
N ASP A 143 -15.61 -29.66 -6.09
CA ASP A 143 -14.17 -29.44 -6.23
C ASP A 143 -13.84 -28.99 -7.66
N MET A 144 -12.96 -27.99 -7.80
CA MET A 144 -12.55 -27.43 -9.09
C MET A 144 -11.25 -28.04 -9.56
N ARG A 145 -11.29 -29.34 -9.86
CA ARG A 145 -10.17 -30.05 -10.50
C ARG A 145 -10.23 -29.92 -12.02
N ALA A 146 -9.18 -30.38 -12.69
CA ALA A 146 -9.08 -30.44 -14.14
C ALA A 146 -10.29 -31.15 -14.79
N SER A 147 -10.83 -32.20 -14.18
CA SER A 147 -12.04 -32.89 -14.66
C SER A 147 -13.27 -31.98 -14.67
N SER A 148 -13.47 -31.20 -13.62
CA SER A 148 -14.55 -30.21 -13.50
C SER A 148 -14.40 -29.11 -14.56
N VAL A 149 -13.18 -28.63 -14.79
CA VAL A 149 -12.89 -27.65 -15.85
C VAL A 149 -13.25 -28.22 -17.22
N LYS A 150 -12.75 -29.42 -17.53
CA LYS A 150 -13.03 -30.09 -18.81
C LYS A 150 -14.53 -30.27 -19.03
N HIS A 151 -15.23 -30.80 -18.03
CA HIS A 151 -16.65 -31.09 -18.14
C HIS A 151 -17.48 -29.82 -18.33
N TYR A 152 -17.18 -28.75 -17.58
CA TYR A 152 -17.85 -27.46 -17.74
C TYR A 152 -17.63 -26.87 -19.14
N VAL A 153 -16.37 -26.77 -19.61
CA VAL A 153 -16.07 -26.18 -20.93
C VAL A 153 -16.66 -26.99 -22.08
N LYS A 154 -16.60 -28.33 -22.02
CA LYS A 154 -17.23 -29.22 -23.01
C LYS A 154 -18.73 -29.03 -23.08
N SER A 155 -19.39 -28.80 -21.94
CA SER A 155 -20.86 -28.63 -21.90
C SER A 155 -21.35 -27.42 -22.68
N LEU A 156 -20.47 -26.44 -22.96
CA LEU A 156 -20.79 -25.22 -23.71
C LEU A 156 -20.60 -25.38 -25.22
N VAL A 157 -19.91 -26.43 -25.67
CA VAL A 157 -19.77 -26.74 -27.11
C VAL A 157 -21.08 -27.40 -27.58
N PRO A 158 -21.81 -26.82 -28.55
CA PRO A 158 -23.04 -27.41 -29.06
C PRO A 158 -22.77 -28.79 -29.66
N LYS A 159 -23.68 -29.74 -29.43
CA LYS A 159 -23.58 -31.10 -30.01
C LYS A 159 -23.54 -31.14 -31.54
N THR A 160 -23.93 -30.04 -32.18
CA THR A 160 -23.92 -29.86 -33.65
C THR A 160 -22.56 -29.42 -34.20
N VAL A 161 -21.59 -29.12 -33.34
CA VAL A 161 -20.23 -28.75 -33.72
C VAL A 161 -19.32 -29.96 -33.49
N ASP A 162 -18.63 -30.40 -34.53
CA ASP A 162 -17.58 -31.41 -34.43
C ASP A 162 -16.23 -30.70 -34.19
N ALA A 163 -15.70 -30.82 -32.98
CA ALA A 163 -14.49 -30.10 -32.54
C ALA A 163 -13.45 -31.05 -31.91
N PRO A 164 -12.97 -32.07 -32.64
CA PRO A 164 -12.09 -33.10 -32.10
C PRO A 164 -10.75 -32.54 -31.61
N ASP A 165 -10.18 -31.54 -32.29
CA ASP A 165 -8.88 -30.98 -31.94
C ASP A 165 -8.98 -30.11 -30.69
N PHE A 166 -10.01 -29.28 -30.59
CA PHE A 166 -10.28 -28.51 -29.38
C PHE A 166 -10.56 -29.43 -28.18
N ILE A 167 -11.39 -30.47 -28.35
CA ILE A 167 -11.69 -31.44 -27.29
C ILE A 167 -10.43 -32.19 -26.86
N TYR A 168 -9.57 -32.58 -27.80
CA TYR A 168 -8.29 -33.23 -27.53
C TYR A 168 -7.33 -32.30 -26.78
N ALA A 169 -7.25 -31.03 -27.17
CA ALA A 169 -6.45 -30.03 -26.46
C ALA A 169 -6.95 -29.82 -25.03
N LEU A 170 -8.27 -29.79 -24.81
CA LEU A 170 -8.89 -29.68 -23.50
C LEU A 170 -8.59 -30.90 -22.61
N GLU A 171 -8.52 -32.11 -23.18
CA GLU A 171 -8.17 -33.32 -22.44
C GLU A 171 -6.73 -33.31 -21.87
N LYS A 172 -5.85 -32.48 -22.43
CA LYS A 172 -4.48 -32.30 -21.91
C LYS A 172 -4.40 -31.47 -20.62
N ILE A 173 -5.51 -30.88 -20.16
CA ILE A 173 -5.53 -30.18 -18.86
C ILE A 173 -5.30 -31.19 -17.74
N SER A 174 -4.40 -30.86 -16.82
CA SER A 174 -4.14 -31.63 -15.61
C SER A 174 -4.04 -30.72 -14.39
N ASP A 175 -4.27 -31.29 -13.20
CA ASP A 175 -4.14 -30.56 -11.93
C ASP A 175 -2.70 -30.05 -11.67
N ARG A 176 -1.72 -30.58 -12.40
CA ARG A 176 -0.30 -30.21 -12.29
C ARG A 176 0.16 -29.17 -13.31
N SER A 177 -0.63 -28.93 -14.37
CA SER A 177 -0.26 -28.05 -15.47
C SER A 177 -1.35 -27.01 -15.69
N HIS A 178 -1.06 -25.79 -15.25
CA HIS A 178 -1.95 -24.66 -15.39
C HIS A 178 -1.67 -23.91 -16.71
N LYS A 179 -2.61 -23.92 -17.65
CA LYS A 179 -2.44 -23.34 -18.99
C LYS A 179 -2.37 -21.81 -18.99
N LYS A 180 -1.37 -21.24 -19.66
CA LYS A 180 -1.25 -19.78 -19.83
C LYS A 180 -2.45 -19.23 -20.60
N ILE A 181 -2.75 -17.94 -20.39
CA ILE A 181 -3.88 -17.31 -21.08
C ILE A 181 -3.68 -17.26 -22.61
N SER A 182 -2.44 -17.10 -23.06
CA SER A 182 -2.09 -17.19 -24.48
C SER A 182 -2.37 -18.58 -25.07
N THR A 183 -2.19 -19.64 -24.28
CA THR A 183 -2.52 -21.02 -24.69
C THR A 183 -4.03 -21.20 -24.82
N ILE A 184 -4.82 -20.69 -23.86
CA ILE A 184 -6.29 -20.72 -23.93
C ILE A 184 -6.78 -20.01 -25.19
N ASN A 185 -6.26 -18.81 -25.47
CA ASN A 185 -6.64 -18.04 -26.66
C ASN A 185 -6.29 -18.79 -27.96
N ALA A 186 -5.12 -19.41 -28.04
CA ALA A 186 -4.72 -20.19 -29.21
C ALA A 186 -5.62 -21.42 -29.43
N GLU A 187 -6.01 -22.11 -28.36
CA GLU A 187 -6.92 -23.28 -28.45
C GLU A 187 -8.33 -22.87 -28.90
N VAL A 188 -8.84 -21.73 -28.40
CA VAL A 188 -10.15 -21.20 -28.82
C VAL A 188 -10.10 -20.67 -30.25
N GLU A 189 -9.01 -20.05 -30.69
CA GLU A 189 -8.85 -19.67 -32.10
C GLU A 189 -8.77 -20.90 -33.02
N GLY A 190 -8.20 -22.01 -32.57
CA GLY A 190 -8.27 -23.30 -33.28
C GLY A 190 -9.71 -23.77 -33.47
N LEU A 191 -10.55 -23.64 -32.44
CA LEU A 191 -11.97 -23.97 -32.49
C LEU A 191 -12.75 -23.13 -33.52
N ARG A 192 -12.28 -21.92 -33.87
CA ARG A 192 -12.90 -21.09 -34.93
C ARG A 192 -12.96 -21.86 -36.26
N ALA A 193 -11.90 -22.58 -36.62
CA ALA A 193 -11.87 -23.35 -37.87
C ALA A 193 -12.88 -24.50 -37.84
N GLU A 194 -13.01 -25.19 -36.70
CA GLU A 194 -13.94 -26.32 -36.50
C GLU A 194 -15.41 -25.88 -36.45
N ILE A 195 -15.69 -24.69 -35.90
CA ILE A 195 -17.03 -24.09 -35.88
C ILE A 195 -17.44 -23.55 -37.27
N SER A 196 -16.49 -23.21 -38.13
CA SER A 196 -16.79 -22.61 -39.45
C SER A 196 -17.62 -23.52 -40.36
N SER A 197 -17.58 -24.85 -40.13
CA SER A 197 -18.40 -25.84 -40.85
C SER A 197 -19.79 -26.07 -40.24
N SER A 198 -20.13 -25.39 -39.15
CA SER A 198 -21.44 -25.52 -38.50
C SER A 198 -22.53 -24.68 -39.18
N LYS A 199 -23.80 -24.94 -38.85
CA LYS A 199 -24.97 -24.17 -39.35
C LYS A 199 -25.14 -22.80 -38.69
N LEU A 200 -24.21 -22.38 -37.83
CA LEU A 200 -24.28 -21.12 -37.10
C LEU A 200 -23.92 -19.94 -38.01
N THR A 201 -24.59 -18.82 -37.83
CA THR A 201 -24.25 -17.55 -38.47
C THR A 201 -22.93 -16.99 -37.93
N ALA A 202 -22.23 -16.16 -38.69
CA ALA A 202 -20.95 -15.57 -38.25
C ALA A 202 -21.04 -14.84 -36.89
N ALA A 203 -22.18 -14.21 -36.59
CA ALA A 203 -22.42 -13.56 -35.30
C ALA A 203 -22.55 -14.57 -34.15
N GLU A 204 -23.32 -15.65 -34.36
CA GLU A 204 -23.47 -16.74 -33.37
C GLU A 204 -22.16 -17.49 -33.14
N GLN A 205 -21.35 -17.68 -34.19
CA GLN A 205 -20.03 -18.29 -34.07
C GLN A 205 -19.09 -17.45 -33.19
N GLN A 206 -19.04 -16.14 -33.43
CA GLN A 206 -18.21 -15.22 -32.65
C GLN A 206 -18.67 -15.17 -31.18
N GLU A 207 -19.99 -15.12 -30.94
CA GLU A 207 -20.56 -15.17 -29.60
C GLU A 207 -20.22 -16.48 -28.86
N LEU A 208 -20.30 -17.61 -29.54
CA LEU A 208 -19.95 -18.91 -28.98
C LEU A 208 -18.46 -18.97 -28.61
N LEU A 209 -17.58 -18.51 -29.49
CA LEU A 209 -16.14 -18.46 -29.24
C LEU A 209 -15.82 -17.57 -28.03
N GLU A 210 -16.43 -16.39 -27.94
CA GLU A 210 -16.27 -15.48 -26.79
C GLU A 210 -16.75 -16.13 -25.49
N THR A 211 -17.92 -16.78 -25.52
CA THR A 211 -18.49 -17.48 -24.36
C THR A 211 -17.57 -18.62 -23.90
N ILE A 212 -17.10 -19.47 -24.83
CA ILE A 212 -16.19 -20.58 -24.52
C ILE A 212 -14.86 -20.05 -23.98
N ARG A 213 -14.28 -19.00 -24.58
CA ARG A 213 -13.06 -18.35 -24.09
C ARG A 213 -13.21 -17.89 -22.65
N CYS A 214 -14.31 -17.21 -22.34
CA CYS A 214 -14.57 -16.66 -21.02
C CYS A 214 -14.81 -17.76 -19.98
N ALA A 215 -15.58 -18.80 -20.35
CA ALA A 215 -15.80 -19.97 -19.52
C ALA A 215 -14.52 -20.73 -19.20
N TYR A 216 -13.69 -20.96 -20.21
CA TYR A 216 -12.44 -21.71 -20.08
C TYR A 216 -11.44 -20.93 -19.19
N THR A 217 -11.37 -19.62 -19.36
CA THR A 217 -10.58 -18.73 -18.49
C THR A 217 -11.05 -18.81 -17.04
N ALA A 218 -12.36 -18.64 -16.79
CA ALA A 218 -12.94 -18.67 -15.45
C ALA A 218 -12.76 -20.03 -14.76
N ALA A 219 -13.02 -21.14 -15.47
CA ALA A 219 -12.87 -22.48 -14.93
C ALA A 219 -11.42 -22.80 -14.57
N THR A 220 -10.46 -22.44 -15.44
CA THR A 220 -9.03 -22.61 -15.17
C THR A 220 -8.58 -21.76 -13.98
N ALA A 221 -9.06 -20.52 -13.87
CA ALA A 221 -8.77 -19.64 -12.74
C ALA A 221 -9.34 -20.17 -11.41
N LEU A 222 -10.59 -20.64 -11.40
CA LEU A 222 -11.20 -21.27 -10.21
C LEU A 222 -10.45 -22.53 -9.78
N SER A 223 -9.94 -23.31 -10.74
CA SER A 223 -9.13 -24.49 -10.41
C SER A 223 -7.83 -24.11 -9.71
N ARG A 224 -7.13 -23.08 -10.21
CA ARG A 224 -5.94 -22.53 -9.53
C ARG A 224 -6.27 -21.98 -8.16
N PHE A 225 -7.31 -21.16 -8.04
CA PHE A 225 -7.71 -20.60 -6.75
C PHE A 225 -8.11 -21.70 -5.76
N SER A 226 -8.76 -22.77 -6.21
CA SER A 226 -9.11 -23.91 -5.37
C SER A 226 -7.88 -24.67 -4.89
N ALA A 227 -6.87 -24.85 -5.75
CA ALA A 227 -5.58 -25.43 -5.35
C ALA A 227 -4.86 -24.55 -4.31
N MET A 228 -4.82 -23.24 -4.54
CA MET A 228 -4.20 -22.27 -3.61
C MET A 228 -4.93 -22.21 -2.27
N TYR A 229 -6.27 -22.21 -2.29
CA TYR A 229 -7.11 -22.25 -1.10
C TYR A 229 -6.92 -23.55 -0.31
N SER A 230 -6.88 -24.69 -1.00
CA SER A 230 -6.64 -26.00 -0.37
C SER A 230 -5.26 -26.07 0.28
N ALA A 231 -4.24 -25.49 -0.38
CA ALA A 231 -2.90 -25.39 0.19
C ALA A 231 -2.83 -24.51 1.45
N ALA A 232 -3.70 -23.50 1.54
CA ALA A 232 -3.78 -22.62 2.72
C ALA A 232 -4.58 -23.23 3.89
N ARG A 233 -5.49 -24.18 3.64
CA ARG A 233 -6.35 -24.79 4.66
C ARG A 233 -5.87 -26.20 5.00
N MET A 234 -4.86 -26.24 5.87
CA MET A 234 -4.20 -27.49 6.26
C MET A 234 -5.12 -28.51 6.95
N ASP A 235 -6.18 -28.07 7.65
CA ASP A 235 -6.98 -28.93 8.52
C ASP A 235 -8.46 -29.12 8.10
N SER A 236 -8.92 -28.46 7.04
CA SER A 236 -10.33 -28.51 6.62
C SER A 236 -10.51 -29.29 5.32
N LYS A 237 -11.41 -30.27 5.33
CA LYS A 237 -11.87 -30.96 4.12
C LYS A 237 -12.78 -30.12 3.21
N ALA A 238 -13.35 -29.04 3.74
CA ALA A 238 -14.27 -28.20 2.97
C ALA A 238 -13.54 -27.43 1.86
N THR A 239 -14.06 -27.52 0.64
CA THR A 239 -13.47 -26.90 -0.55
C THR A 239 -13.76 -25.40 -0.62
N LEU A 240 -13.06 -24.70 -1.52
CA LEU A 240 -13.34 -23.29 -1.85
C LEU A 240 -14.81 -23.10 -2.25
N VAL A 241 -15.32 -24.00 -3.10
CA VAL A 241 -16.67 -23.93 -3.65
C VAL A 241 -17.72 -24.15 -2.57
N GLU A 242 -17.55 -25.15 -1.71
CA GLU A 242 -18.48 -25.43 -0.62
C GLU A 242 -18.59 -24.25 0.35
N ARG A 243 -17.44 -23.67 0.73
CA ARG A 243 -17.40 -22.50 1.61
C ARG A 243 -18.00 -21.28 0.96
N PHE A 244 -17.68 -21.03 -0.31
CA PHE A 244 -18.28 -19.96 -1.07
C PHE A 244 -19.81 -20.11 -1.14
N ARG A 245 -20.32 -21.31 -1.47
CA ARG A 245 -21.76 -21.60 -1.53
C ARG A 245 -22.45 -21.36 -0.20
N HIS A 246 -21.83 -21.76 0.90
CA HIS A 246 -22.36 -21.49 2.24
C HIS A 246 -22.56 -19.98 2.47
N HIS A 247 -21.57 -19.16 2.15
CA HIS A 247 -21.71 -17.70 2.26
C HIS A 247 -22.72 -17.14 1.25
N TYR A 248 -22.70 -17.60 -0.01
CA TYR A 248 -23.59 -17.13 -1.06
C TYR A 248 -25.07 -17.45 -0.80
N ALA A 249 -25.37 -18.65 -0.26
CA ALA A 249 -26.71 -19.04 0.14
C ALA A 249 -27.23 -18.17 1.30
N ALA A 250 -26.39 -17.97 2.31
CA ALA A 250 -26.75 -17.18 3.47
C ALA A 250 -26.98 -15.68 3.14
N VAL A 251 -26.43 -15.17 2.03
CA VAL A 251 -26.77 -13.82 1.51
C VAL A 251 -28.17 -13.79 0.89
N GLY A 252 -28.65 -14.90 0.34
CA GLY A 252 -29.92 -15.00 -0.38
C GLY A 252 -31.15 -15.31 0.47
N GLU A 253 -30.96 -15.87 1.68
CA GLU A 253 -32.03 -16.18 2.62
C GLU A 253 -32.27 -14.98 3.57
N GLY A 254 -33.53 -14.55 3.70
CA GLY A 254 -33.94 -13.63 4.76
C GLY A 254 -35.04 -14.27 5.61
N PRO A 255 -35.27 -13.85 6.87
CA PRO A 255 -34.35 -13.40 7.90
C PRO A 255 -34.32 -14.41 9.08
N GLU A 256 -33.20 -15.06 9.33
CA GLU A 256 -32.70 -15.22 10.70
C GLU A 256 -31.22 -14.83 10.68
N PRO A 257 -30.85 -13.72 11.33
CA PRO A 257 -29.51 -13.19 11.19
C PRO A 257 -28.53 -14.09 11.95
N GLY A 258 -27.72 -14.83 11.19
CA GLY A 258 -26.31 -14.86 11.53
C GLY A 258 -25.83 -13.40 11.51
N HIS A 259 -25.84 -12.73 12.67
CA HIS A 259 -25.53 -11.30 12.84
C HIS A 259 -24.26 -10.86 12.10
N LEU A 260 -23.32 -11.77 11.93
CA LEU A 260 -22.10 -11.56 11.17
C LEU A 260 -22.38 -11.28 9.69
N LEU A 261 -23.14 -12.12 8.99
CA LEU A 261 -23.36 -11.99 7.54
C LEU A 261 -24.20 -10.77 7.17
N ALA A 262 -25.26 -10.49 7.94
CA ALA A 262 -26.09 -9.31 7.73
C ALA A 262 -25.29 -8.00 7.94
N SER A 263 -24.40 -7.96 8.95
CA SER A 263 -23.47 -6.85 9.15
C SER A 263 -22.41 -6.75 8.04
N HIS A 264 -21.92 -7.88 7.51
CA HIS A 264 -20.99 -7.91 6.38
C HIS A 264 -21.64 -7.46 5.06
N LEU A 265 -22.95 -7.69 4.88
CA LEU A 265 -23.68 -7.22 3.70
C LEU A 265 -23.80 -5.70 3.69
N LYS A 266 -24.14 -5.11 4.85
CA LYS A 266 -24.20 -3.66 5.03
C LYS A 266 -22.88 -2.98 4.68
N LEU A 267 -21.76 -3.60 5.04
CA LEU A 267 -20.42 -3.12 4.68
C LEU A 267 -20.32 -2.77 3.20
N PHE A 268 -20.73 -3.69 2.33
CA PHE A 268 -20.62 -3.50 0.89
C PHE A 268 -21.65 -2.50 0.38
N ASP A 269 -22.83 -2.37 1.02
CA ASP A 269 -23.84 -1.35 0.65
C ASP A 269 -23.31 0.05 0.93
N GLU A 270 -22.68 0.24 2.09
CA GLU A 270 -22.01 1.49 2.45
C GLU A 270 -20.86 1.81 1.49
N PHE A 271 -20.03 0.83 1.10
CA PHE A 271 -18.97 1.05 0.12
C PHE A 271 -19.45 1.49 -1.26
N ILE A 272 -20.52 0.88 -1.75
CA ILE A 272 -21.07 1.18 -3.06
C ILE A 272 -21.79 2.53 -3.04
N ALA A 273 -22.59 2.79 -2.01
CA ALA A 273 -23.51 3.92 -1.98
C ALA A 273 -22.83 5.24 -1.59
N SER A 274 -21.78 5.22 -0.75
CA SER A 274 -21.31 6.43 -0.07
C SER A 274 -20.21 7.21 -0.79
N GLY A 275 -19.54 6.66 -1.82
CA GLY A 275 -18.38 7.35 -2.41
C GLY A 275 -17.37 7.80 -1.34
N LEU A 276 -17.15 6.93 -0.33
CA LEU A 276 -16.22 7.03 0.80
C LEU A 276 -16.18 8.35 1.61
N PRO A 277 -16.85 8.39 2.78
CA PRO A 277 -16.27 8.96 3.98
C PRO A 277 -15.39 7.92 4.72
N TYR A 278 -14.39 8.42 5.45
CA TYR A 278 -13.31 7.72 6.17
C TYR A 278 -13.66 6.33 6.74
N VAL A 279 -13.10 5.26 6.15
CA VAL A 279 -13.34 3.86 6.58
C VAL A 279 -12.65 3.52 7.91
N SER A 280 -11.63 4.28 8.32
CA SER A 280 -10.94 4.09 9.60
C SER A 280 -11.86 4.24 10.82
N GLU A 281 -12.97 4.97 10.68
CA GLU A 281 -13.98 5.15 11.73
C GLU A 281 -15.20 4.23 11.59
N ASN A 282 -15.24 3.39 10.56
CA ASN A 282 -16.40 2.55 10.29
C ASN A 282 -16.51 1.45 11.37
N ILE A 283 -17.57 1.54 12.17
CA ILE A 283 -17.88 0.63 13.27
C ILE A 283 -18.06 -0.83 12.82
N HIS A 284 -18.51 -1.05 11.58
CA HIS A 284 -18.68 -2.40 11.04
C HIS A 284 -17.33 -3.06 10.81
N PHE A 285 -16.36 -2.34 10.26
CA PHE A 285 -14.99 -2.85 10.14
C PHE A 285 -14.36 -3.20 11.47
N LYS A 286 -14.54 -2.34 12.47
CA LYS A 286 -14.05 -2.61 13.83
C LYS A 286 -14.65 -3.90 14.38
N TYR A 287 -15.95 -4.12 14.22
CA TYR A 287 -16.61 -5.35 14.66
C TYR A 287 -16.12 -6.61 13.94
N ILE A 288 -15.96 -6.54 12.61
CA ILE A 288 -15.48 -7.70 11.83
C ILE A 288 -14.03 -8.00 12.19
N PHE A 289 -13.18 -6.98 12.33
CA PHE A 289 -11.81 -7.15 12.76
C PHE A 289 -11.74 -7.75 14.16
N ALA A 290 -12.55 -7.27 15.10
CA ALA A 290 -12.66 -7.87 16.43
C ALA A 290 -13.08 -9.35 16.37
N THR A 291 -14.04 -9.70 15.50
CA THR A 291 -14.45 -11.10 15.31
C THR A 291 -13.31 -11.95 14.76
N PHE A 292 -12.59 -11.46 13.75
CA PHE A 292 -11.44 -12.15 13.18
C PHE A 292 -10.33 -12.34 14.24
N SER A 293 -10.01 -11.28 14.98
CA SER A 293 -9.08 -11.27 16.11
C SER A 293 -9.45 -12.32 17.16
N GLN A 294 -10.72 -12.41 17.55
CA GLN A 294 -11.20 -13.44 18.48
C GLN A 294 -11.02 -14.86 17.92
N GLN A 295 -11.30 -15.09 16.63
CA GLN A 295 -11.15 -16.41 16.02
C GLN A 295 -9.70 -16.91 15.90
N ILE A 296 -8.74 -15.99 15.93
CA ILE A 296 -7.31 -16.30 15.96
C ILE A 296 -6.73 -16.15 17.37
N ASP A 297 -7.58 -16.08 18.40
CA ASP A 297 -7.19 -15.90 19.80
C ASP A 297 -6.19 -14.75 19.99
N SER A 298 -6.42 -13.60 19.35
CA SER A 298 -5.49 -12.48 19.43
C SER A 298 -5.57 -11.79 20.79
N ILE A 299 -4.41 -11.38 21.30
CA ILE A 299 -4.26 -10.71 22.59
C ILE A 299 -4.09 -9.21 22.34
N SER A 300 -4.75 -8.37 23.14
CA SER A 300 -4.52 -6.91 23.11
C SER A 300 -3.27 -6.53 23.91
N VAL A 301 -2.67 -5.39 23.56
CA VAL A 301 -1.54 -4.84 24.30
C VAL A 301 -1.95 -4.45 25.71
N GLU A 302 -3.12 -3.82 25.83
CA GLU A 302 -3.70 -3.34 27.09
C GLU A 302 -4.19 -4.48 27.98
N GLY A 303 -4.52 -5.63 27.40
CA GLY A 303 -4.91 -6.84 28.13
C GLY A 303 -3.71 -7.65 28.62
N PHE A 304 -2.48 -7.28 28.24
CA PHE A 304 -1.26 -7.96 28.64
C PHE A 304 -0.53 -7.18 29.74
N GLU A 305 -0.80 -7.56 30.98
CA GLU A 305 -0.39 -6.84 32.19
C GLU A 305 1.09 -6.42 32.22
N PRO A 306 2.09 -7.28 31.92
CA PRO A 306 3.50 -6.87 31.99
C PRO A 306 3.86 -5.72 31.05
N LEU A 307 3.29 -5.69 29.84
CA LEU A 307 3.52 -4.60 28.89
C LEU A 307 2.73 -3.36 29.28
N TYR A 308 1.50 -3.53 29.79
CA TYR A 308 0.70 -2.41 30.28
C TYR A 308 1.38 -1.69 31.45
N GLN A 309 1.92 -2.44 32.43
CA GLN A 309 2.70 -1.86 33.53
C GLN A 309 3.96 -1.15 33.05
N LEU A 310 4.63 -1.68 32.03
CA LEU A 310 5.77 -0.99 31.41
C LEU A 310 5.35 0.33 30.77
N LEU A 311 4.23 0.36 30.03
CA LEU A 311 3.70 1.58 29.42
C LEU A 311 3.39 2.63 30.50
N LEU A 312 2.67 2.25 31.56
CA LEU A 312 2.38 3.14 32.69
C LEU A 312 3.66 3.67 33.36
N ALA A 313 4.68 2.82 33.55
CA ALA A 313 5.95 3.23 34.12
C ALA A 313 6.70 4.22 33.21
N THR A 314 6.60 4.06 31.88
CA THR A 314 7.19 5.01 30.92
C THR A 314 6.40 6.31 30.77
N GLU A 315 5.10 6.32 31.06
CA GLU A 315 4.27 7.52 30.99
C GLU A 315 4.26 8.33 32.31
N ALA A 316 4.71 7.74 33.42
CA ALA A 316 4.72 8.39 34.73
C ALA A 316 5.60 9.66 34.79
N GLU A 317 5.11 10.71 35.46
CA GLU A 317 5.87 11.92 35.74
C GLU A 317 5.97 12.19 37.26
N PRO A 318 7.18 12.23 37.85
CA PRO A 318 8.49 11.97 37.25
C PRO A 318 8.75 10.48 36.97
N ARG A 319 9.52 10.18 35.91
CA ARG A 319 9.92 8.80 35.58
C ARG A 319 10.92 8.24 36.59
N ASP A 320 10.66 7.03 37.05
CA ASP A 320 11.59 6.24 37.85
C ASP A 320 12.30 5.21 36.96
N CYS A 321 13.58 5.48 36.64
CA CYS A 321 14.39 4.58 35.82
C CYS A 321 14.49 3.16 36.41
N LEU A 322 14.53 3.03 37.75
CA LEU A 322 14.57 1.71 38.39
C LEU A 322 13.23 0.99 38.24
N ALA A 323 12.10 1.71 38.33
CA ALA A 323 10.78 1.14 38.08
C ALA A 323 10.64 0.68 36.62
N ILE A 324 11.12 1.47 35.66
CA ILE A 324 11.10 1.12 34.23
C ILE A 324 11.97 -0.12 33.96
N GLU A 325 13.21 -0.18 34.46
CA GLU A 325 14.09 -1.35 34.30
C GLU A 325 13.53 -2.61 34.96
N ARG A 326 12.86 -2.46 36.11
CA ARG A 326 12.11 -3.56 36.75
C ARG A 326 10.95 -4.01 35.89
N ALA A 327 10.17 -3.09 35.32
CA ALA A 327 9.06 -3.43 34.43
C ALA A 327 9.54 -4.15 33.16
N PHE A 328 10.66 -3.71 32.56
CA PHE A 328 11.32 -4.46 31.49
C PHE A 328 11.74 -5.86 31.92
N SER A 329 12.37 -5.99 33.07
CA SER A 329 12.81 -7.30 33.59
C SER A 329 11.63 -8.26 33.80
N VAL A 330 10.51 -7.75 34.33
CA VAL A 330 9.26 -8.52 34.49
C VAL A 330 8.70 -8.95 33.14
N LEU A 331 8.65 -8.04 32.17
CA LEU A 331 8.20 -8.33 30.81
C LEU A 331 9.08 -9.37 30.11
N GLU A 332 10.41 -9.23 30.19
CA GLU A 332 11.39 -10.14 29.57
C GLU A 332 11.38 -11.56 30.16
N GLN A 333 11.03 -11.69 31.44
CA GLN A 333 10.89 -12.99 32.11
C GLN A 333 9.54 -13.66 31.85
N HIS A 334 8.56 -12.94 31.29
CA HIS A 334 7.25 -13.51 31.01
C HIS A 334 7.35 -14.58 29.90
N PRO A 335 6.66 -15.74 30.03
CA PRO A 335 6.69 -16.80 29.01
C PRO A 335 6.34 -16.32 27.59
N ASP A 336 5.48 -15.30 27.53
CA ASP A 336 4.92 -14.77 26.29
C ASP A 336 5.71 -13.60 25.71
N TYR A 337 6.85 -13.24 26.33
CA TYR A 337 7.68 -12.12 25.92
C TYR A 337 7.96 -12.09 24.41
N ARG A 338 8.18 -13.25 23.79
CA ARG A 338 8.47 -13.36 22.34
C ARG A 338 7.37 -12.80 21.43
N LEU A 339 6.12 -12.74 21.90
CA LEU A 339 5.01 -12.11 21.17
C LEU A 339 5.07 -10.58 21.25
N PHE A 340 5.49 -10.06 22.41
CA PHE A 340 5.50 -8.64 22.74
C PHE A 340 6.88 -7.98 22.57
N GLU A 341 7.91 -8.74 22.22
CA GLU A 341 9.29 -8.26 22.11
C GLU A 341 9.43 -7.06 21.16
N ALA A 342 8.68 -7.04 20.05
CA ALA A 342 8.69 -5.89 19.14
C ALA A 342 8.19 -4.60 19.82
N PHE A 343 7.21 -4.69 20.71
CA PHE A 343 6.68 -3.54 21.48
C PHE A 343 7.70 -3.10 22.54
N ALA A 344 8.35 -4.05 23.22
CA ALA A 344 9.43 -3.75 24.15
C ALA A 344 10.61 -3.04 23.46
N LEU A 345 11.00 -3.50 22.26
CA LEU A 345 12.04 -2.87 21.44
C LEU A 345 11.64 -1.46 21.00
N GLN A 346 10.37 -1.24 20.64
CA GLN A 346 9.84 0.08 20.32
C GLN A 346 10.02 1.04 21.51
N LEU A 347 9.61 0.63 22.70
CA LEU A 347 9.73 1.44 23.92
C LEU A 347 11.20 1.73 24.27
N ARG A 348 12.09 0.73 24.16
CA ARG A 348 13.53 0.96 24.34
C ARG A 348 14.09 1.95 23.34
N ALA A 349 13.64 1.89 22.08
CA ALA A 349 14.11 2.82 21.05
C ALA A 349 13.66 4.26 21.36
N LEU A 350 12.42 4.45 21.82
CA LEU A 350 11.92 5.75 22.26
C LEU A 350 12.71 6.29 23.47
N MET A 351 12.98 5.45 24.47
CA MET A 351 13.83 5.85 25.60
C MET A 351 15.25 6.22 25.18
N ALA A 352 15.82 5.49 24.22
CA ALA A 352 17.13 5.84 23.66
C ALA A 352 17.10 7.20 22.94
N LEU A 353 16.02 7.53 22.23
CA LEU A 353 15.84 8.85 21.59
C LEU A 353 15.77 9.97 22.62
N GLU A 354 14.99 9.80 23.68
CA GLU A 354 14.91 10.78 24.77
C GLU A 354 16.26 10.98 25.49
N ALA A 355 17.05 9.91 25.63
CA ALA A 355 18.41 9.97 26.15
C ALA A 355 19.43 10.53 25.13
N GLY A 356 19.00 10.96 23.93
CA GLY A 356 19.88 11.48 22.87
C GLY A 356 20.73 10.42 22.16
N SER A 357 20.47 9.15 22.38
CA SER A 357 21.21 8.01 21.82
C SER A 357 20.62 7.55 20.47
N THR A 358 20.66 8.44 19.46
CA THR A 358 20.06 8.21 18.12
C THR A 358 20.61 6.97 17.40
N GLY A 359 21.91 6.65 17.56
CA GLY A 359 22.52 5.44 17.01
C GLY A 359 21.94 4.16 17.61
N GLN A 360 21.76 4.12 18.94
CA GLN A 360 21.15 2.99 19.64
C GLN A 360 19.68 2.82 19.26
N ALA A 361 18.93 3.92 19.15
CA ALA A 361 17.55 3.89 18.69
C ALA A 361 17.43 3.27 17.29
N LEU A 362 18.31 3.65 16.35
CA LEU A 362 18.33 3.07 15.01
C LEU A 362 18.60 1.57 15.03
N GLU A 363 19.56 1.10 15.84
CA GLU A 363 19.83 -0.33 15.99
C GLU A 363 18.63 -1.11 16.54
N LEU A 364 17.90 -0.52 17.50
CA LEU A 364 16.70 -1.12 18.07
C LEU A 364 15.57 -1.21 17.04
N TYR A 365 15.31 -0.16 16.25
CA TYR A 365 14.33 -0.24 15.16
C TYR A 365 14.73 -1.27 14.09
N ARG A 366 16.03 -1.37 13.75
CA ARG A 366 16.53 -2.41 12.84
C ARG A 366 16.37 -3.83 13.40
N LYS A 367 16.41 -4.02 14.72
CA LYS A 367 16.11 -5.30 15.38
C LYS A 367 14.61 -5.60 15.41
N LEU A 368 13.76 -4.57 15.54
CA LEU A 368 12.31 -4.68 15.58
C LEU A 368 11.72 -5.08 14.23
N LEU A 369 12.09 -4.42 13.13
CA LEU A 369 11.44 -4.60 11.83
C LEU A 369 11.43 -6.04 11.28
N PRO A 370 12.45 -6.89 11.50
CA PRO A 370 12.40 -8.31 11.17
C PRO A 370 11.22 -9.09 11.79
N TYR A 371 10.64 -8.62 12.91
CA TYR A 371 9.44 -9.24 13.50
C TYR A 371 8.22 -9.18 12.57
N SER A 372 8.16 -8.23 11.63
CA SER A 372 7.11 -8.16 10.60
C SER A 372 7.01 -9.39 9.69
N LYS A 373 8.09 -10.19 9.62
CA LYS A 373 8.08 -11.47 8.91
C LYS A 373 7.30 -12.55 9.65
N LYS A 374 7.21 -12.43 10.97
CA LYS A 374 6.57 -13.39 11.86
C LYS A 374 5.16 -12.94 12.22
N GLN A 375 4.95 -11.67 12.54
CA GLN A 375 3.67 -11.13 13.02
C GLN A 375 3.28 -9.83 12.33
N GLN A 376 1.98 -9.50 12.35
CA GLN A 376 1.52 -8.19 11.90
C GLN A 376 1.78 -7.14 12.97
N LEU A 377 2.75 -6.26 12.72
CA LEU A 377 3.12 -5.18 13.65
C LEU A 377 2.22 -3.95 13.55
N GLY A 378 1.45 -3.80 12.46
CA GLY A 378 0.60 -2.63 12.25
C GLY A 378 1.33 -1.30 12.38
N TYR A 379 0.70 -0.35 13.08
CA TYR A 379 1.23 0.97 13.35
C TYR A 379 2.62 0.92 14.02
N VAL A 380 2.92 -0.08 14.86
CA VAL A 380 4.25 -0.23 15.49
C VAL A 380 5.32 -0.40 14.42
N GLY A 381 5.06 -1.27 13.44
CA GLY A 381 5.96 -1.48 12.32
C GLY A 381 6.07 -0.24 11.43
N PHE A 382 4.95 0.44 11.17
CA PHE A 382 4.93 1.69 10.40
C PHE A 382 5.82 2.76 11.05
N TYR A 383 5.62 3.05 12.34
CA TYR A 383 6.41 4.07 13.05
C TYR A 383 7.87 3.66 13.18
N ALA A 384 8.16 2.39 13.48
CA ALA A 384 9.54 1.89 13.53
C ALA A 384 10.27 2.08 12.19
N ALA A 385 9.60 1.83 11.05
CA ALA A 385 10.17 2.03 9.73
C ALA A 385 10.37 3.52 9.43
N SER A 386 9.39 4.36 9.75
CA SER A 386 9.48 5.82 9.59
C SER A 386 10.64 6.39 10.41
N HIS A 387 10.79 5.98 11.67
CA HIS A 387 11.85 6.45 12.56
C HIS A 387 13.22 5.94 12.12
N ALA A 388 13.32 4.67 11.69
CA ALA A 388 14.56 4.16 11.10
C ALA A 388 14.98 4.95 9.85
N ILE A 389 14.05 5.26 8.95
CA ILE A 389 14.31 6.09 7.77
C ILE A 389 14.80 7.48 8.20
N ALA A 390 14.10 8.17 9.10
CA ALA A 390 14.49 9.51 9.55
C ALA A 390 15.89 9.52 10.21
N LEU A 391 16.17 8.55 11.10
CA LEU A 391 17.47 8.40 11.74
C LEU A 391 18.59 8.09 10.75
N GLU A 392 18.33 7.33 9.69
CA GLU A 392 19.30 7.12 8.61
C GLU A 392 19.58 8.41 7.83
N VAL A 393 18.55 9.22 7.58
CA VAL A 393 18.72 10.54 6.94
C VAL A 393 19.57 11.47 7.80
N MET A 394 19.37 11.46 9.12
CA MET A 394 20.14 12.25 10.08
C MET A 394 21.64 11.94 10.11
N GLN A 395 22.05 10.73 9.71
CA GLN A 395 23.47 10.37 9.67
C GLN A 395 24.25 11.09 8.55
N GLU A 396 23.55 11.77 7.62
CA GLU A 396 24.13 12.53 6.49
C GLU A 396 25.12 11.73 5.61
N MET A 397 25.15 10.40 5.74
CA MET A 397 26.01 9.52 4.97
C MET A 397 25.30 9.06 3.68
N PRO A 398 26.01 8.96 2.54
CA PRO A 398 25.45 8.34 1.34
C PRO A 398 25.08 6.89 1.65
N LEU A 399 23.78 6.59 1.66
CA LEU A 399 23.33 5.23 1.90
C LEU A 399 23.63 4.35 0.68
N PRO A 400 24.06 3.09 0.87
CA PRO A 400 24.23 2.17 -0.24
C PRO A 400 22.94 2.06 -1.06
N TYR A 401 23.07 2.06 -2.39
CA TYR A 401 21.93 1.97 -3.29
C TYR A 401 21.06 0.75 -2.94
N GLY A 402 19.78 1.00 -2.65
CA GLY A 402 18.80 -0.03 -2.32
C GLY A 402 18.74 -0.48 -0.86
N TYR A 403 19.54 0.10 0.05
CA TYR A 403 19.49 -0.23 1.48
C TYR A 403 18.20 0.26 2.16
N GLN A 404 17.69 1.43 1.77
CA GLN A 404 16.41 1.96 2.26
C GLN A 404 15.19 1.30 1.61
N ASN A 405 15.35 0.63 0.47
CA ASN A 405 14.22 0.08 -0.28
C ASN A 405 13.37 -0.89 0.54
N PRO A 406 13.93 -1.82 1.34
CA PRO A 406 13.13 -2.66 2.23
C PRO A 406 12.34 -1.88 3.28
N LEU A 407 12.93 -0.84 3.87
CA LEU A 407 12.27 0.03 4.86
C LEU A 407 11.13 0.82 4.21
N ILE A 408 11.41 1.45 3.06
CA ILE A 408 10.44 2.23 2.28
C ILE A 408 9.28 1.32 1.82
N ASN A 409 9.58 0.15 1.26
CA ASN A 409 8.56 -0.81 0.85
C ASN A 409 7.68 -1.21 2.03
N TYR A 410 8.28 -1.54 3.18
CA TYR A 410 7.51 -1.95 4.36
C TYR A 410 6.67 -0.81 4.92
N ARG A 411 7.21 0.41 4.99
CA ARG A 411 6.51 1.62 5.44
C ARG A 411 5.32 1.93 4.54
N ILE A 412 5.47 1.86 3.21
CA ILE A 412 4.36 2.06 2.26
C ILE A 412 3.32 0.92 2.38
N GLU A 413 3.75 -0.34 2.48
CA GLU A 413 2.84 -1.48 2.60
C GLU A 413 2.11 -1.54 3.96
N SER A 414 2.52 -0.73 4.92
CA SER A 414 1.90 -0.61 6.25
C SER A 414 1.22 0.75 6.45
N GLU A 415 1.25 1.62 5.43
CA GLU A 415 0.60 2.91 5.46
C GLU A 415 -0.91 2.75 5.38
N LEU A 416 -1.61 3.49 6.23
CA LEU A 416 -3.04 3.66 6.13
C LEU A 416 -3.34 4.53 4.90
N GLN A 417 -4.14 4.03 3.97
CA GLN A 417 -4.60 4.86 2.86
C GLN A 417 -5.60 5.89 3.38
N VAL A 418 -5.34 7.16 3.15
CA VAL A 418 -6.20 8.27 3.56
C VAL A 418 -6.41 9.23 2.39
N ASN A 419 -7.55 9.92 2.37
CA ASN A 419 -7.78 10.98 1.41
C ASN A 419 -7.04 12.23 1.89
N GLU A 420 -5.96 12.59 1.21
CA GLU A 420 -5.22 13.82 1.48
C GLU A 420 -5.74 14.97 0.63
N LEU A 421 -6.10 16.08 1.28
CA LEU A 421 -6.37 17.34 0.59
C LEU A 421 -5.03 18.05 0.35
N HIS A 422 -4.60 18.11 -0.90
CA HIS A 422 -3.45 18.89 -1.28
C HIS A 422 -3.85 20.31 -1.66
N VAL A 423 -3.38 21.28 -0.87
CA VAL A 423 -3.55 22.71 -1.17
C VAL A 423 -2.29 23.20 -1.86
N ALA A 424 -2.45 23.96 -2.95
CA ALA A 424 -1.33 24.61 -3.61
C ALA A 424 -0.65 25.58 -2.62
N LEU A 425 0.69 25.53 -2.58
CA LEU A 425 1.46 26.31 -1.62
C LEU A 425 2.06 27.55 -2.28
N PRO A 426 2.13 28.68 -1.55
CA PRO A 426 2.64 29.91 -2.11
C PRO A 426 4.16 29.82 -2.30
N THR A 427 4.62 30.50 -3.34
CA THR A 427 6.02 30.80 -3.62
C THR A 427 6.20 32.31 -3.73
N VAL A 428 7.44 32.77 -3.82
CA VAL A 428 7.78 34.18 -4.05
C VAL A 428 7.23 34.75 -5.37
N PHE A 429 6.83 33.87 -6.31
CA PHE A 429 6.34 34.26 -7.63
C PHE A 429 4.82 34.15 -7.77
N THR A 430 4.19 33.20 -7.08
CA THR A 430 2.75 32.92 -7.20
C THR A 430 2.17 32.46 -5.88
N LEU A 431 0.93 32.87 -5.60
CA LEU A 431 0.15 32.41 -4.45
C LEU A 431 -0.25 30.93 -4.56
N TRP A 432 -0.29 30.39 -5.78
CA TRP A 432 -0.74 29.03 -6.06
C TRP A 432 0.31 28.28 -6.87
N GLY A 433 1.32 27.75 -6.17
CA GLY A 433 2.34 26.88 -6.77
C GLY A 433 1.82 25.46 -6.94
N ALA A 434 2.01 24.88 -8.13
CA ALA A 434 1.79 23.45 -8.33
C ALA A 434 2.78 22.65 -7.47
N LEU A 435 2.27 21.63 -6.78
CA LEU A 435 3.11 20.73 -6.01
C LEU A 435 4.01 19.90 -6.95
N PRO A 436 5.27 19.63 -6.58
CA PRO A 436 6.13 18.75 -7.35
C PRO A 436 5.56 17.33 -7.41
N ASP A 437 5.65 16.70 -8.57
CA ASP A 437 5.32 15.28 -8.72
C ASP A 437 6.52 14.43 -8.25
N TRP A 438 6.59 14.20 -6.94
CA TRP A 438 7.62 13.33 -6.35
C TRP A 438 7.24 11.86 -6.47
N PRO A 439 8.18 10.96 -6.83
CA PRO A 439 7.90 9.54 -6.86
C PRO A 439 7.55 9.03 -5.45
N ALA A 440 6.69 8.02 -5.35
CA ALA A 440 6.19 7.51 -4.07
C ALA A 440 7.28 7.13 -3.05
N PRO A 441 8.43 6.51 -3.43
CA PRO A 441 9.53 6.29 -2.48
C PRO A 441 10.04 7.57 -1.82
N LEU A 442 10.15 8.67 -2.57
CA LEU A 442 10.61 9.95 -2.03
C LEU A 442 9.57 10.56 -1.09
N ARG A 443 8.28 10.50 -1.46
CA ARG A 443 7.18 10.95 -0.59
C ARG A 443 7.15 10.17 0.73
N ALA A 444 7.42 8.87 0.69
CA ALA A 444 7.52 8.04 1.88
C ALA A 444 8.68 8.45 2.79
N VAL A 445 9.84 8.83 2.23
CA VAL A 445 10.96 9.37 3.01
C VAL A 445 10.61 10.70 3.66
N PHE A 446 10.05 11.65 2.90
CA PHE A 446 9.64 12.95 3.46
C PHE A 446 8.57 12.80 4.55
N SER A 447 7.55 11.96 4.30
CA SER A 447 6.54 11.66 5.31
C SER A 447 7.15 11.00 6.54
N SER A 448 8.12 10.11 6.38
CA SER A 448 8.81 9.48 7.53
C SER A 448 9.55 10.50 8.40
N ILE A 449 10.16 11.52 7.78
CA ILE A 449 10.81 12.63 8.48
C ILE A 449 9.77 13.46 9.24
N ARG A 450 8.63 13.76 8.61
CA ARG A 450 7.51 14.46 9.25
C ARG A 450 6.98 13.70 10.45
N GLU A 451 6.62 12.42 10.28
CA GLU A 451 6.10 11.57 11.37
C GLU A 451 7.10 11.47 12.52
N PHE A 452 8.39 11.33 12.22
CA PHE A 452 9.43 11.33 13.25
C PHE A 452 9.44 12.66 14.01
N ASN A 453 9.52 13.79 13.31
CA ASN A 453 9.57 15.12 13.92
C ASN A 453 8.31 15.46 14.74
N VAL A 454 7.12 15.10 14.25
CA VAL A 454 5.85 15.26 14.98
C VAL A 454 5.88 14.43 16.26
N ASN A 455 6.21 13.13 16.18
CA ASN A 455 6.30 12.29 17.37
C ASN A 455 7.35 12.78 18.36
N MET A 456 8.49 13.31 17.89
CA MET A 456 9.51 13.87 18.79
C MET A 456 9.03 15.13 19.51
N SER A 457 8.13 15.91 18.90
CA SER A 457 7.54 17.11 19.52
C SER A 457 6.58 16.80 20.66
N GLU A 458 5.96 15.62 20.65
CA GLU A 458 5.08 15.13 21.72
C GLU A 458 5.86 14.59 22.93
N LEU A 459 7.16 14.29 22.76
CA LEU A 459 7.99 13.75 23.83
C LEU A 459 8.56 14.89 24.69
N PRO A 460 8.24 14.95 26.00
CA PRO A 460 8.40 16.16 26.82
C PRO A 460 9.84 16.65 27.06
N ARG A 461 10.88 16.00 26.51
CA ARG A 461 12.30 16.21 26.88
C ARG A 461 13.31 16.02 25.74
N ILE A 462 12.89 16.15 24.48
CA ILE A 462 13.79 15.95 23.35
C ILE A 462 14.58 17.22 23.02
N SER A 463 15.92 17.09 23.01
CA SER A 463 16.81 18.13 22.52
C SER A 463 16.55 18.42 21.05
N LEU A 464 16.60 19.69 20.65
CA LEU A 464 16.47 20.13 19.25
C LEU A 464 17.45 19.42 18.31
N GLU A 465 18.60 18.97 18.83
CA GLU A 465 19.63 18.26 18.06
C GLU A 465 19.18 16.85 17.60
N ASN A 466 18.16 16.28 18.24
CA ASN A 466 17.64 14.95 17.94
C ASN A 466 16.53 14.96 16.88
N TYR A 467 16.10 16.15 16.42
CA TYR A 467 15.15 16.26 15.32
C TYR A 467 15.84 16.03 13.98
N CYS A 468 15.11 15.45 13.03
CA CYS A 468 15.61 15.27 11.68
C CYS A 468 15.46 16.58 10.89
N ASN A 469 16.58 17.29 10.67
CA ASN A 469 16.61 18.53 9.90
C ASN A 469 17.47 18.41 8.62
N PRO A 470 16.91 17.93 7.49
CA PRO A 470 17.60 17.89 6.20
C PRO A 470 18.00 19.26 5.64
N LEU A 471 17.45 20.36 6.18
CA LEU A 471 17.72 21.74 5.75
C LEU A 471 18.81 22.44 6.57
N LYS A 472 19.42 21.75 7.54
CA LYS A 472 20.47 22.30 8.42
C LYS A 472 21.58 23.00 7.65
N ARG A 473 22.01 22.42 6.51
CA ARG A 473 23.03 23.01 5.63
C ARG A 473 22.58 24.33 5.00
N LEU A 474 21.35 24.40 4.49
CA LEU A 474 20.80 25.63 3.92
C LEU A 474 20.62 26.70 5.00
N ASN A 475 20.10 26.33 6.17
CA ASN A 475 20.00 27.23 7.31
C ASN A 475 21.36 27.80 7.72
N GLY A 476 22.42 26.99 7.70
CA GLY A 476 23.79 27.44 7.94
C GLY A 476 24.30 28.46 6.91
N PHE A 477 24.00 28.25 5.62
CA PHE A 477 24.29 29.26 4.59
C PHE A 477 23.51 30.56 4.84
N MET A 478 22.23 30.48 5.17
CA MET A 478 21.43 31.68 5.43
C MET A 478 21.90 32.42 6.68
N GLY A 479 22.36 31.72 7.72
CA GLY A 479 22.94 32.32 8.91
C GLY A 479 24.17 33.18 8.61
N GLU A 480 25.09 32.66 7.81
CA GLU A 480 26.27 33.43 7.38
C GLU A 480 25.88 34.62 6.49
N PHE A 481 24.87 34.46 5.63
CA PHE A 481 24.34 35.56 4.82
C PHE A 481 23.78 36.69 5.70
N PHE A 482 22.90 36.39 6.66
CA PHE A 482 22.29 37.39 7.53
C PHE A 482 23.30 38.04 8.48
N ARG A 483 24.29 37.26 8.98
CA ARG A 483 25.39 37.79 9.78
C ARG A 483 26.20 38.85 9.03
N LEU A 484 26.40 38.68 7.72
CA LEU A 484 27.12 39.65 6.88
C LEU A 484 26.26 40.83 6.42
N LEU A 485 24.94 40.68 6.42
CA LEU A 485 24.01 41.74 6.00
C LEU A 485 23.96 42.88 7.04
N ALA A 486 24.04 42.55 8.33
CA ALA A 486 24.17 43.43 9.52
C ALA A 486 23.12 44.54 9.74
N SER A 487 22.46 45.09 8.70
CA SER A 487 21.19 45.83 8.70
C SER A 487 20.98 46.49 7.33
N GLY A 488 20.00 46.03 6.55
CA GLY A 488 19.61 46.62 5.26
C GLY A 488 20.64 46.51 4.11
N GLY A 489 20.15 46.43 2.87
CA GLY A 489 21.00 46.36 1.68
C GLY A 489 20.20 46.50 0.40
N ASP A 490 20.83 47.04 -0.64
CA ASP A 490 20.30 47.08 -2.00
C ASP A 490 20.49 45.73 -2.72
N GLU A 491 19.90 45.58 -3.92
CA GLU A 491 20.03 44.35 -4.74
C GLU A 491 21.50 43.95 -4.94
N ALA A 492 22.39 44.92 -5.17
CA ALA A 492 23.81 44.68 -5.41
C ALA A 492 24.50 44.08 -4.18
N ARG A 493 24.20 44.58 -2.99
CA ARG A 493 24.71 44.04 -1.72
C ARG A 493 24.17 42.64 -1.46
N PHE A 494 22.86 42.43 -1.62
CA PHE A 494 22.25 41.09 -1.49
C PHE A 494 22.91 40.08 -2.43
N ARG A 495 23.05 40.42 -3.71
CA ARG A 495 23.69 39.58 -4.73
C ARG A 495 25.14 39.25 -4.40
N LYS A 496 25.91 40.24 -3.96
CA LYS A 496 27.33 40.06 -3.59
C LYS A 496 27.46 39.14 -2.38
N LEU A 497 26.65 39.35 -1.35
CA LEU A 497 26.71 38.56 -0.12
C LEU A 497 26.25 37.12 -0.33
N ILE A 498 25.13 36.90 -1.01
CA ILE A 498 24.65 35.53 -1.24
C ILE A 498 25.61 34.73 -2.13
N CYS A 499 26.20 35.33 -3.18
CA CYS A 499 27.22 34.68 -4.00
C CYS A 499 28.52 34.40 -3.23
N LYS A 500 28.82 35.21 -2.20
CA LYS A 500 29.98 35.01 -1.32
C LYS A 500 29.77 33.81 -0.41
N VAL A 501 28.56 33.67 0.14
CA VAL A 501 28.22 32.61 1.10
C VAL A 501 27.95 31.28 0.39
N ILE A 502 27.15 31.30 -0.69
CA ILE A 502 26.83 30.13 -1.50
C ILE A 502 27.64 30.19 -2.80
N LYS A 503 28.81 29.54 -2.78
CA LYS A 503 29.77 29.54 -3.89
C LYS A 503 29.19 28.85 -5.13
N GLY A 504 29.78 29.10 -6.30
CA GLY A 504 29.29 28.56 -7.59
C GLY A 504 29.07 27.04 -7.60
N LYS A 505 29.95 26.25 -6.96
CA LYS A 505 29.78 24.80 -6.84
C LYS A 505 28.61 24.40 -5.95
N ASP A 506 28.31 25.17 -4.91
CA ASP A 506 27.24 24.86 -3.96
C ASP A 506 25.87 25.35 -4.44
N ARG A 507 25.82 26.34 -5.34
CA ARG A 507 24.58 26.82 -5.97
C ARG A 507 23.87 25.75 -6.81
N VAL A 508 24.60 24.77 -7.32
CA VAL A 508 24.08 23.67 -8.16
C VAL A 508 24.07 22.33 -7.44
N ARG A 509 24.62 22.25 -6.22
CA ARG A 509 24.62 21.04 -5.41
C ARG A 509 23.35 20.99 -4.58
N SER A 510 22.92 19.78 -4.27
CA SER A 510 21.79 19.61 -3.38
C SER A 510 22.10 20.12 -1.97
N VAL A 511 21.09 20.75 -1.34
CA VAL A 511 21.12 21.10 0.09
C VAL A 511 20.66 19.95 0.99
N MET A 512 20.02 18.93 0.42
CA MET A 512 19.60 17.71 1.11
C MET A 512 20.39 16.50 0.62
N SER A 513 20.63 15.52 1.49
CA SER A 513 21.26 14.24 1.13
C SER A 513 20.32 13.28 0.38
N ILE A 514 19.01 13.41 0.60
CA ILE A 514 17.98 12.45 0.18
C ILE A 514 17.32 12.74 -1.18
N HIS A 515 17.42 13.98 -1.65
CA HIS A 515 16.78 14.45 -2.86
C HIS A 515 17.65 15.53 -3.47
N THR A 516 17.66 15.64 -4.80
CA THR A 516 18.37 16.71 -5.51
C THR A 516 17.52 17.97 -5.48
N VAL A 517 17.83 18.87 -4.57
CA VAL A 517 17.20 20.19 -4.46
C VAL A 517 18.27 21.26 -4.24
N THR A 518 18.38 22.20 -5.16
CA THR A 518 19.35 23.31 -5.07
C THR A 518 18.95 24.34 -4.01
N PRO A 519 19.87 25.19 -3.54
CA PRO A 519 19.51 26.30 -2.65
C PRO A 519 18.43 27.22 -3.24
N TYR A 520 18.41 27.40 -4.56
CA TYR A 520 17.38 28.17 -5.25
C TYR A 520 15.99 27.54 -5.07
N GLU A 521 15.86 26.25 -5.37
CA GLU A 521 14.58 25.53 -5.32
C GLU A 521 14.06 25.42 -3.88
N ALA A 522 14.94 25.13 -2.92
CA ALA A 522 14.57 25.03 -1.51
C ALA A 522 14.06 26.36 -0.92
N LEU A 523 14.64 27.50 -1.32
CA LEU A 523 14.18 28.82 -0.88
C LEU A 523 12.92 29.29 -1.62
N ARG A 524 12.80 28.96 -2.92
CA ARG A 524 11.58 29.26 -3.69
C ARG A 524 10.36 28.55 -3.12
N ASP A 525 10.53 27.28 -2.74
CA ASP A 525 9.46 26.39 -2.27
C ASP A 525 9.53 26.20 -0.74
N GLU A 526 9.89 27.24 0.01
CA GLU A 526 10.11 27.16 1.47
C GLU A 526 8.89 26.59 2.22
N SER A 527 7.68 27.05 1.89
CA SER A 527 6.42 26.61 2.49
C SER A 527 6.17 25.12 2.28
N LEU A 528 6.52 24.61 1.09
CA LEU A 528 6.40 23.20 0.75
C LEU A 528 7.29 22.34 1.64
N TYR A 529 8.57 22.69 1.76
CA TYR A 529 9.49 21.90 2.57
C TYR A 529 9.22 22.05 4.07
N ALA A 530 8.75 23.21 4.53
CA ALA A 530 8.28 23.38 5.91
C ALA A 530 7.14 22.40 6.24
N GLN A 531 6.08 22.38 5.43
CA GLN A 531 4.94 21.49 5.66
C GLN A 531 5.30 20.01 5.48
N THR A 532 6.06 19.68 4.43
CA THR A 532 6.30 18.28 4.07
C THR A 532 7.27 17.58 5.02
N LEU A 533 8.30 18.28 5.53
CA LEU A 533 9.34 17.67 6.37
C LEU A 533 9.09 17.86 7.87
N PHE A 534 8.39 18.92 8.27
CA PHE A 534 8.23 19.26 9.69
C PHE A 534 6.78 19.18 10.16
N GLY A 535 5.80 19.21 9.24
CA GLY A 535 4.37 19.15 9.55
C GLY A 535 3.82 20.45 10.13
N ASP A 536 4.63 21.16 10.90
CA ASP A 536 4.34 22.42 11.55
C ASP A 536 5.40 23.49 11.22
N ILE A 537 4.93 24.71 10.96
CA ILE A 537 5.75 25.87 10.65
C ILE A 537 6.52 26.37 11.89
N GLU A 538 5.99 26.20 13.10
CA GLU A 538 6.68 26.61 14.32
C GLU A 538 7.92 25.74 14.54
N LEU A 539 7.78 24.42 14.42
CA LEU A 539 8.91 23.49 14.48
C LEU A 539 9.94 23.77 13.37
N TYR A 540 9.48 24.03 12.14
CA TYR A 540 10.36 24.40 11.04
C TYR A 540 11.24 25.61 11.38
N PHE A 541 10.65 26.68 11.93
CA PHE A 541 11.37 27.89 12.29
C PHE A 541 12.24 27.72 13.54
N LEU A 542 11.83 26.89 14.50
CA LEU A 542 12.61 26.56 15.68
C LEU A 542 13.93 25.87 15.29
N LEU A 543 13.86 24.91 14.36
CA LEU A 543 15.05 24.20 13.86
C LEU A 543 15.84 24.99 12.81
N ASN A 544 15.20 25.97 12.15
CA ASN A 544 15.79 26.75 11.07
C ASN A 544 15.60 28.27 11.27
N PRO A 545 16.22 28.86 12.31
CA PRO A 545 16.00 30.27 12.66
C PRO A 545 16.43 31.25 11.55
N HIS A 546 17.40 30.89 10.71
CA HIS A 546 17.83 31.75 9.60
C HIS A 546 16.93 31.59 8.37
N LEU A 547 16.24 30.46 8.22
CA LEU A 547 15.19 30.33 7.22
C LEU A 547 13.94 31.10 7.63
N ARG A 548 13.65 31.20 8.94
CA ARG A 548 12.65 32.15 9.44
C ARG A 548 12.99 33.59 9.05
N SER A 549 14.25 34.01 9.24
CA SER A 549 14.68 35.35 8.82
C SER A 549 14.53 35.58 7.31
N TYR A 550 14.69 34.54 6.50
CA TYR A 550 14.42 34.62 5.06
C TYR A 550 12.91 34.71 4.77
N TYR A 551 12.10 33.90 5.43
CA TYR A 551 10.64 33.89 5.30
C TYR A 551 10.03 35.27 5.59
N GLU A 552 10.55 35.98 6.60
CA GLU A 552 10.12 37.31 7.02
C GLU A 552 10.57 38.45 6.08
N LEU A 553 11.43 38.17 5.07
CA LEU A 553 11.83 39.19 4.09
C LEU A 553 10.67 39.57 3.16
N PRO A 554 10.60 40.83 2.71
CA PRO A 554 9.74 41.21 1.59
C PRO A 554 10.07 40.43 0.32
N ASP A 555 9.05 40.09 -0.48
CA ASP A 555 9.21 39.32 -1.73
C ASP A 555 10.22 39.95 -2.69
N THR A 556 10.32 41.28 -2.73
CA THR A 556 11.31 42.00 -3.53
C THR A 556 12.75 41.60 -3.15
N GLN A 557 13.03 41.45 -1.86
CA GLN A 557 14.33 41.03 -1.35
C GLN A 557 14.56 39.53 -1.56
N LYS A 558 13.52 38.70 -1.36
CA LYS A 558 13.58 37.26 -1.70
C LYS A 558 13.94 37.06 -3.17
N LYS A 559 13.35 37.84 -4.08
CA LYS A 559 13.65 37.81 -5.53
C LYS A 559 15.11 38.17 -5.84
N PHE A 560 15.72 39.13 -5.14
CA PHE A 560 17.15 39.43 -5.31
C PHE A 560 18.05 38.24 -4.96
N ILE A 561 17.71 37.52 -3.88
CA ILE A 561 18.43 36.31 -3.45
C ILE A 561 18.28 35.21 -4.50
N LEU A 562 17.04 34.91 -4.93
CA LEU A 562 16.75 33.87 -5.91
C LEU A 562 17.44 34.14 -7.26
N LYS A 563 17.36 35.37 -7.78
CA LYS A 563 18.03 35.79 -9.02
C LYS A 563 19.54 35.63 -8.96
N ALA A 564 20.16 35.85 -7.79
CA ALA A 564 21.59 35.69 -7.59
C ALA A 564 22.02 34.20 -7.51
N LEU A 565 21.17 33.35 -6.94
CA LEU A 565 21.41 31.91 -6.84
C LEU A 565 21.32 31.21 -8.20
N SER A 566 20.28 31.51 -8.98
CA SER A 566 20.11 30.97 -10.33
C SER A 566 19.35 31.93 -11.25
N PRO A 567 20.06 32.76 -12.05
CA PRO A 567 19.41 33.69 -12.98
C PRO A 567 18.49 32.99 -14.00
N ASN A 568 18.90 31.81 -14.48
CA ASN A 568 18.15 31.06 -15.49
C ASN A 568 16.84 30.49 -14.94
N LEU A 569 16.86 29.92 -13.73
CA LEU A 569 15.64 29.41 -13.09
C LEU A 569 14.72 30.57 -12.68
N TYR A 570 15.30 31.65 -12.15
CA TYR A 570 14.56 32.88 -11.82
C TYR A 570 13.79 33.44 -13.02
N GLN A 571 14.42 33.53 -14.19
CA GLN A 571 13.77 34.01 -15.39
C GLN A 571 12.60 33.12 -15.81
N ARG A 572 12.77 31.78 -15.76
CA ARG A 572 11.70 30.83 -16.08
C ARG A 572 10.52 30.93 -15.12
N ASP A 573 10.78 31.04 -13.82
CA ASP A 573 9.72 31.11 -12.81
C ASP A 573 8.99 32.46 -12.86
N SER A 574 9.70 33.55 -13.16
CA SER A 574 9.08 34.87 -13.38
C SER A 574 8.16 34.86 -14.59
N GLN A 575 8.58 34.25 -15.70
CA GLN A 575 7.78 34.14 -16.94
C GLN A 575 6.54 33.25 -16.81
N LYS A 576 6.50 32.36 -15.80
CA LYS A 576 5.33 31.52 -15.51
C LYS A 576 4.30 32.20 -14.60
N ALA A 577 4.71 33.26 -13.91
CA ALA A 577 3.88 33.99 -12.97
C ALA A 577 3.17 35.19 -13.62
N ASP A 578 3.70 35.69 -14.73
CA ASP A 578 3.03 36.60 -15.67
C ASP A 578 2.07 35.82 -16.58
#